data_AF-A0A968LFN5-F1
#
_entry.id   AF-A0A968LFN5-F1
#
_cell.length_a   1.000
_cell.length_b   1.000
_cell.length_c   1.000
_cell.angle_alpha   90.00
_cell.angle_beta   90.00
_cell.angle_gamma   90.00
#
_symmetry.space_group_name_H-M   'P 1'
#
loop_
_entity.id
_entity.type
_entity.pdbx_description
1 polymer ?
#
loop_
_entity_poly.entity_id
_entity_poly.type
_entity_poly.pdbx_seq_one_letter_code
_entity_poly.pdbx_strand_id
1 'polypeptide(L)'
;MFRSVRFGVAEAHGKGAAFQINYFLEQGAASFDESNKTFTVDLAKLEAAITSLVRDVVMLQHEGDKAKVDAFLAKYAIMTPAMEQALAKLGGIPVDVQPIYPVAGEGR
;
A
#
# COMPACT_ATOMS: atom_id res chain seq x y z
N MET A 1 5.54 -1.05 1.96
CA MET A 1 4.24 -1.03 1.26
C MET A 1 3.79 -2.43 0.85
N PHE A 2 4.52 -3.15 -0.01
CA PHE A 2 4.13 -4.50 -0.46
C PHE A 2 3.91 -5.52 0.68
N ARG A 3 4.76 -5.54 1.71
CA ARG A 3 4.52 -6.36 2.93
C ARG A 3 3.13 -6.09 3.52
N SER A 4 2.74 -4.83 3.65
CA SER A 4 1.44 -4.44 4.20
C SER A 4 0.28 -4.86 3.30
N VAL A 5 0.41 -4.71 1.98
CA VAL A 5 -0.62 -5.13 1.02
C VAL A 5 -0.84 -6.66 1.05
N ARG A 6 0.17 -7.45 1.43
CA ARG A 6 0.04 -8.91 1.60
C ARG A 6 -0.82 -9.34 2.79
N PHE A 7 -1.11 -8.46 3.74
CA PHE A 7 -2.18 -8.69 4.73
C PHE A 7 -3.58 -8.63 4.09
N GLY A 8 -3.66 -8.16 2.84
CA GLY A 8 -4.88 -8.04 2.06
C GLY A 8 -5.46 -6.63 2.13
N VAL A 9 -6.13 -6.22 1.05
CA VAL A 9 -6.87 -4.94 0.98
C VAL A 9 -8.20 -4.96 1.73
N ALA A 10 -8.45 -5.99 2.53
CA ALA A 10 -9.53 -6.02 3.52
C ALA A 10 -9.09 -5.39 4.86
N GLU A 11 -7.79 -5.40 5.16
CA GLU A 11 -7.20 -4.86 6.39
C GLU A 11 -6.81 -3.37 6.19
N ALA A 12 -6.89 -2.58 7.26
CA ALA A 12 -6.72 -1.13 7.19
C ALA A 12 -5.34 -0.69 6.70
N HIS A 13 -4.26 -1.30 7.17
CA HIS A 13 -2.90 -1.01 6.71
C HIS A 13 -2.66 -1.52 5.29
N GLY A 14 -3.26 -2.65 4.91
CA GLY A 14 -3.26 -3.16 3.54
C GLY A 14 -3.92 -2.18 2.56
N LYS A 15 -5.12 -1.68 2.87
CA LYS A 15 -5.79 -0.58 2.13
C LYS A 15 -4.92 0.67 2.10
N GLY A 16 -4.33 1.01 3.24
CA GLY A 16 -3.44 2.15 3.42
C GLY A 16 -2.26 2.13 2.45
N ALA A 17 -1.60 0.99 2.36
CA ALA A 17 -0.47 0.80 1.46
C ALA A 17 -0.91 0.77 -0.02
N ALA A 18 -2.05 0.14 -0.33
CA ALA A 18 -2.59 0.07 -1.68
C ALA A 18 -2.89 1.47 -2.24
N PHE A 19 -3.56 2.34 -1.47
CA PHE A 19 -3.88 3.68 -1.96
C PHE A 19 -2.65 4.53 -2.23
N GLN A 20 -1.63 4.43 -1.38
CA GLN A 20 -0.37 5.14 -1.60
C GLN A 20 0.34 4.63 -2.86
N ILE A 21 0.42 3.31 -3.09
CA ILE A 21 1.03 2.76 -4.32
C ILE A 21 0.29 3.28 -5.55
N ASN A 22 -1.04 3.16 -5.58
CA ASN A 22 -1.84 3.58 -6.72
C ASN A 22 -1.78 5.10 -6.96
N TYR A 23 -1.73 5.90 -5.90
CA TYR A 23 -1.53 7.34 -6.01
C TYR A 23 -0.17 7.67 -6.63
N PHE A 24 0.92 7.02 -6.19
CA PHE A 24 2.25 7.26 -6.75
C PHE A 24 2.36 6.83 -8.21
N LEU A 25 1.66 5.77 -8.62
CA LEU A 25 1.56 5.38 -10.03
C LEU A 25 0.84 6.46 -10.85
N GLU A 26 -0.28 6.99 -10.36
CA GLU A 26 -1.03 8.04 -11.05
C GLU A 26 -0.23 9.34 -11.18
N GLN A 27 0.53 9.70 -10.15
CA GLN A 27 1.41 10.88 -10.17
C GLN A 27 2.71 10.67 -10.98
N GLY A 28 2.93 9.46 -11.53
CA GLY A 28 4.17 9.10 -12.22
C GLY A 28 5.41 9.11 -11.33
N ALA A 29 5.23 9.08 -10.01
CA ALA A 29 6.28 8.95 -9.01
C ALA A 29 6.71 7.49 -8.80
N ALA A 30 5.85 6.55 -9.17
CA ALA A 30 6.19 5.14 -9.32
C ALA A 30 5.83 4.66 -10.73
N SER A 31 6.50 3.60 -11.19
CA SER A 31 6.12 2.92 -12.43
C SER A 31 6.22 1.40 -12.25
N PHE A 32 5.41 0.67 -13.01
CA PHE A 32 5.44 -0.80 -13.04
C PHE A 32 6.15 -1.26 -14.31
N ASP A 33 7.17 -2.10 -14.13
CA ASP A 33 7.90 -2.72 -15.22
C ASP A 33 7.28 -4.09 -15.53
N GLU A 34 6.57 -4.14 -16.65
CA GLU A 34 5.89 -5.34 -17.15
C GLU A 34 6.86 -6.49 -17.49
N SER A 35 8.14 -6.21 -17.76
CA SER A 35 9.10 -7.24 -18.17
C SER A 35 9.58 -8.08 -16.98
N ASN A 36 9.85 -7.45 -15.85
CA ASN A 36 10.38 -8.10 -14.65
C ASN A 36 9.36 -8.16 -13.49
N LYS A 37 8.17 -7.57 -13.68
CA LYS A 37 7.10 -7.46 -12.68
C LYS A 37 7.58 -6.80 -11.39
N THR A 38 8.30 -5.70 -11.53
CA THR A 38 8.80 -4.89 -10.40
C THR A 38 8.33 -3.45 -10.48
N PHE A 39 8.44 -2.74 -9.37
CA PHE A 39 8.15 -1.32 -9.31
C PHE A 39 9.44 -0.52 -9.17
N THR A 40 9.49 0.61 -9.86
CA THR A 40 10.54 1.61 -9.73
C THR A 40 9.94 2.93 -9.26
N VAL A 41 10.78 3.79 -8.67
CA VAL A 41 10.37 5.11 -8.17
C VAL A 41 11.20 6.20 -8.81
N ASP A 42 10.54 7.30 -9.17
CA ASP A 42 11.17 8.57 -9.54
C ASP A 42 11.26 9.42 -8.27
N LEU A 43 12.45 9.50 -7.68
CA LEU A 43 12.65 10.17 -6.39
C LEU A 43 12.33 11.66 -6.42
N ALA A 44 12.53 12.33 -7.57
CA ALA A 44 12.23 13.75 -7.71
C ALA A 44 10.72 14.00 -7.69
N LYS A 45 9.94 13.11 -8.30
CA LYS A 45 8.46 13.20 -8.27
C LYS A 45 7.85 12.66 -7.00
N LEU A 46 8.52 11.70 -6.35
CA LEU A 46 8.01 11.04 -5.15
C LEU A 46 7.80 12.02 -3.99
N GLU A 47 8.71 12.97 -3.78
CA GLU A 47 8.57 13.96 -2.72
C GLU A 47 7.31 14.84 -2.91
N ALA A 48 7.07 15.29 -4.14
CA ALA A 48 5.87 16.05 -4.50
C ALA A 48 4.60 15.21 -4.34
N ALA A 49 4.62 13.94 -4.79
CA ALA A 49 3.48 13.04 -4.68
C ALA A 49 3.15 12.71 -3.20
N ILE A 50 4.16 12.52 -2.35
CA ILE A 50 3.97 12.34 -0.90
C ILE A 50 3.33 13.60 -0.30
N THR A 51 3.85 14.78 -0.64
CA THR A 51 3.33 16.05 -0.12
C THR A 51 1.86 16.25 -0.49
N SER A 52 1.50 16.03 -1.76
CA SER A 52 0.10 16.11 -2.21
C SER A 52 -0.78 15.07 -1.54
N LEU A 53 -0.32 13.82 -1.43
CA LEU A 53 -1.10 12.76 -0.80
C LEU A 53 -1.38 13.04 0.68
N VAL A 54 -0.37 13.52 1.43
CA VAL A 54 -0.55 13.90 2.83
C VAL A 54 -1.55 15.04 2.95
N ARG A 55 -1.43 16.06 2.10
CA ARG A 55 -2.41 17.17 2.05
C ARG A 55 -3.82 16.64 1.81
N ASP A 56 -4.01 15.81 0.80
CA ASP A 56 -5.33 15.28 0.42
C ASP A 56 -5.95 14.47 1.58
N VAL A 57 -5.17 13.58 2.21
CA VAL A 57 -5.64 12.76 3.34
C VAL A 57 -5.99 13.63 4.55
N VAL A 58 -5.15 14.61 4.90
CA VAL A 58 -5.41 15.52 6.04
C VAL A 58 -6.65 16.38 5.78
N MET A 59 -6.84 16.84 4.54
CA MET A 59 -8.04 17.61 4.18
C MET A 59 -9.31 16.75 4.23
N LEU A 60 -9.27 15.51 3.72
CA LEU A 60 -10.37 14.57 3.85
C LEU A 60 -10.74 14.30 5.32
N GLN A 61 -9.74 14.16 6.19
CA GLN A 61 -9.96 14.02 7.63
C GLN A 61 -10.56 15.28 8.27
N HIS A 62 -10.05 16.47 7.89
CA HIS A 62 -10.53 17.76 8.40
C HIS A 62 -12.00 18.01 8.02
N GLU A 63 -12.37 17.72 6.77
CA GLU A 63 -13.72 17.94 6.27
C GLU A 63 -14.74 16.97 6.90
N GLY A 64 -14.31 15.78 7.33
CA GLY A 64 -15.19 14.77 7.93
C GLY A 64 -16.24 14.22 6.96
N ASP A 65 -16.09 14.46 5.65
CA ASP A 65 -17.03 14.01 4.63
C ASP A 65 -16.77 12.55 4.27
N LYS A 66 -17.59 11.66 4.84
CA LYS A 66 -17.48 10.22 4.61
C LYS A 66 -17.62 9.84 3.14
N ALA A 67 -18.49 10.50 2.37
CA ALA A 67 -18.71 10.13 0.98
C ALA A 67 -17.47 10.43 0.12
N LYS A 68 -16.78 11.54 0.38
CA LYS A 68 -15.49 11.85 -0.26
C LYS A 68 -14.41 10.83 0.11
N VAL A 69 -14.35 10.44 1.38
CA VAL A 69 -13.41 9.39 1.84
C VAL A 69 -13.70 8.06 1.15
N ASP A 70 -14.97 7.66 1.07
CA ASP A 70 -15.37 6.41 0.40
C ASP A 70 -14.99 6.42 -1.09
N ALA A 71 -15.19 7.55 -1.77
CA ALA A 71 -14.78 7.71 -3.17
C ALA A 71 -13.25 7.63 -3.35
N PHE A 72 -12.49 8.27 -2.47
CA PHE A 72 -11.02 8.20 -2.48
C PHE A 72 -10.53 6.75 -2.29
N LEU A 73 -11.08 6.04 -1.30
CA LEU A 73 -10.73 4.65 -1.04
C LEU A 73 -11.18 3.71 -2.16
N ALA A 74 -12.36 3.92 -2.75
CA ALA A 74 -12.83 3.14 -3.89
C ALA A 74 -11.92 3.29 -5.11
N LYS A 75 -11.34 4.48 -5.31
CA LYS A 75 -10.39 4.74 -6.40
C LYS A 75 -9.02 4.11 -6.14
N TYR A 76 -8.45 4.35 -4.96
CA TYR A 76 -7.03 4.05 -4.73
C TYR A 76 -6.79 2.84 -3.82
N ALA A 77 -7.65 2.52 -2.86
CA ALA A 77 -7.43 1.41 -1.90
C ALA A 77 -7.83 0.04 -2.46
N ILE A 78 -7.48 -0.22 -3.72
CA ILE A 78 -7.81 -1.45 -4.46
C ILE A 78 -6.55 -2.23 -4.82
N MET A 79 -6.69 -3.54 -4.92
CA MET A 79 -5.67 -4.41 -5.51
C MET A 79 -5.69 -4.23 -7.03
N THR A 80 -4.63 -3.65 -7.61
CA THR A 80 -4.53 -3.47 -9.07
C THR A 80 -3.76 -4.63 -9.72
N PRO A 81 -3.96 -4.90 -11.01
CA PRO A 81 -3.25 -5.98 -11.71
C PRO A 81 -1.72 -5.89 -11.59
N ALA A 82 -1.15 -4.68 -11.59
CA ALA A 82 0.28 -4.47 -11.38
C ALA A 82 0.75 -4.94 -10.00
N MET A 83 -0.02 -4.65 -8.94
CA MET A 83 0.26 -5.14 -7.60
C MET A 83 0.10 -6.65 -7.51
N GLU A 84 -0.97 -7.23 -8.07
CA GLU A 84 -1.18 -8.70 -8.06
C GLU A 84 0.01 -9.44 -8.70
N GLN A 85 0.46 -8.96 -9.86
CA GLN A 85 1.59 -9.55 -10.57
C GLN A 85 2.90 -9.46 -9.78
N ALA A 86 3.16 -8.32 -9.13
CA ALA A 86 4.35 -8.19 -8.28
C ALA A 86 4.27 -9.09 -7.04
N LEU A 87 3.11 -9.19 -6.41
CA LEU A 87 2.90 -9.99 -5.20
C LEU A 87 2.96 -11.50 -5.48
N ALA A 88 2.57 -11.95 -6.68
CA ALA A 88 2.64 -13.36 -7.08
C ALA A 88 4.07 -13.93 -6.96
N LYS A 89 5.10 -13.09 -7.12
CA LYS A 89 6.51 -13.47 -6.97
C LYS A 89 6.93 -13.73 -5.52
N LEU A 90 6.07 -13.44 -4.54
CA LEU A 90 6.39 -13.49 -3.11
C LEU A 90 5.75 -14.70 -2.40
N GLY A 91 5.17 -15.65 -3.12
CA GLY A 91 4.44 -16.79 -2.55
C GLY A 91 5.25 -17.67 -1.58
N GLY A 92 6.57 -17.79 -1.79
CA GLY A 92 7.47 -18.54 -0.91
C GLY A 92 8.01 -17.77 0.28
N ILE A 93 7.67 -16.48 0.43
CA ILE A 93 8.19 -15.60 1.49
C ILE A 93 7.14 -15.49 2.59
N PRO A 94 7.46 -15.66 3.88
CA PRO A 94 6.51 -15.41 4.97
C PRO A 94 5.92 -13.99 4.91
N VAL A 95 4.67 -13.82 5.34
CA VAL A 95 4.00 -12.51 5.34
C VAL A 95 4.42 -11.69 6.58
N ASP A 96 4.44 -12.36 7.73
CA ASP A 96 4.78 -11.77 9.02
C ASP A 96 5.43 -12.81 9.92
N VAL A 97 5.70 -12.41 11.17
CA VAL A 97 6.30 -13.27 12.19
C VAL A 97 5.24 -13.86 13.11
N GLN A 98 5.46 -15.11 13.52
CA GLN A 98 4.81 -15.68 14.69
C GLN A 98 5.83 -15.59 15.84
N PRO A 99 5.67 -14.65 16.79
CA PRO A 99 6.59 -14.58 17.90
C PRO A 99 6.44 -15.82 18.80
N ILE A 100 7.55 -16.26 19.38
CA ILE A 100 7.59 -17.29 20.42
C ILE A 100 8.18 -16.60 21.64
N TYR A 101 7.45 -16.59 22.75
CA TYR A 101 7.88 -15.91 23.99
C TYR A 101 8.19 -16.92 25.12
N PRO A 102 9.37 -17.56 25.15
CA PRO A 102 9.71 -18.57 26.16
C PRO A 102 9.66 -18.05 27.61
N VAL A 103 9.95 -16.77 27.82
CA VAL A 103 9.90 -16.13 29.16
C VAL A 103 8.46 -15.98 29.66
N ALA A 104 7.48 -15.92 28.75
CA ALA A 104 6.06 -15.96 29.09
C ALA A 104 5.51 -17.39 29.24
N GLY A 105 6.37 -18.41 29.11
CA GLY A 105 5.99 -19.82 29.19
C GLY A 105 5.42 -20.40 27.88
N GLU A 106 5.50 -19.66 26.76
CA GLU A 106 5.03 -20.15 25.47
C GLU A 106 6.05 -21.12 24.85
N GLY A 107 5.58 -22.35 24.58
CA GLY A 107 6.31 -23.36 23.81
C GLY A 107 5.82 -23.42 22.36
N ARG A 108 6.58 -24.11 21.50
CA ARG A 108 6.12 -24.48 20.16
C ARG A 108 5.12 -25.62 20.20
#